data_AF-A0A925R3W6-F1
#
_entry.id   AF-A0A925R3W6-F1
#
_cell.length_a   1.000
_cell.length_b   1.000
_cell.length_c   1.000
_cell.angle_alpha   90.00
_cell.angle_beta   90.00
_cell.angle_gamma   90.00
#
_symmetry.space_group_name_H-M   'P 1'
#
loop_
_entity.id
_entity.type
_entity.pdbx_description
1 polymer ?
#
loop_
_entity_poly.entity_id
_entity_poly.type
_entity_poly.pdbx_seq_one_letter_code
_entity_poly.pdbx_strand_id
1 'polypeptide(L)'
;MRVLRSVFALLMVALLSACATGPKMSEVSASIKPVQANEARVYFYRSSSMMGAAIQPNILLNGKVVGESKPGGFFFVTTAPGPMEVSTSTE
;
A
#
# COMPACT_ATOMS: atom_id res chain seq x y z
N MET A 1 -8.08 -26.01 -30.56
CA MET A 1 -7.50 -24.65 -30.70
C MET A 1 -8.27 -23.54 -29.94
N ARG A 2 -9.61 -23.48 -29.98
CA ARG A 2 -10.37 -22.45 -29.21
C ARG A 2 -10.16 -22.56 -27.70
N VAL A 3 -10.23 -23.78 -27.13
CA VAL A 3 -10.05 -24.02 -25.69
C VAL A 3 -8.64 -23.63 -25.21
N LEU A 4 -7.61 -23.92 -26.00
CA LEU A 4 -6.22 -23.55 -25.67
C LEU A 4 -6.00 -22.03 -25.69
N ARG A 5 -6.65 -21.31 -26.62
CA ARG A 5 -6.64 -19.83 -26.67
C ARG A 5 -7.39 -19.23 -25.48
N SER A 6 -8.50 -19.83 -25.06
CA SER A 6 -9.26 -19.40 -23.88
C SER A 6 -8.47 -19.58 -22.58
N VAL A 7 -7.79 -20.72 -22.41
CA VAL A 7 -6.92 -20.99 -21.24
C VAL A 7 -5.76 -20.01 -21.19
N PHE A 8 -5.11 -19.74 -22.33
CA PHE A 8 -4.00 -18.79 -22.40
C PHE A 8 -4.45 -17.36 -22.05
N ALA A 9 -5.62 -16.93 -22.55
CA ALA A 9 -6.20 -15.63 -22.21
C ALA A 9 -6.50 -15.50 -20.71
N LEU A 10 -7.07 -16.53 -20.08
CA LEU A 10 -7.37 -16.54 -18.65
C LEU A 10 -6.09 -16.44 -17.79
N LEU A 11 -5.04 -17.15 -18.20
CA LEU A 11 -3.73 -17.13 -17.54
C LEU A 11 -3.09 -15.73 -17.61
N MET A 12 -3.23 -15.04 -18.74
CA MET A 12 -2.69 -13.70 -18.96
C MET A 12 -3.38 -12.65 -18.09
N VAL A 13 -4.71 -12.77 -17.86
CA VAL A 13 -5.46 -11.90 -16.95
C VAL A 13 -5.07 -12.15 -15.49
N ALA A 14 -4.82 -13.40 -15.10
CA ALA A 14 -4.35 -13.73 -13.75
C ALA A 14 -2.97 -13.11 -13.46
N LEU A 15 -2.04 -13.15 -14.41
CA LEU A 15 -0.69 -12.59 -14.26
C LEU A 15 -0.67 -11.06 -14.09
N LEU A 16 -1.65 -10.33 -14.65
CA LEU A 16 -1.75 -8.88 -14.53
C LEU A 16 -2.15 -8.41 -13.12
N SER A 17 -2.82 -9.25 -12.33
CA SER A 17 -3.22 -8.90 -10.95
C SER A 17 -2.05 -8.92 -9.94
N ALA A 18 -0.94 -9.58 -10.28
CA ALA A 18 0.23 -9.68 -9.41
C ALA A 18 0.97 -8.35 -9.22
N CYS A 19 0.87 -7.42 -10.17
CA CYS A 19 1.60 -6.15 -10.11
C CYS A 19 0.87 -5.04 -9.33
N ALA A 20 -0.38 -5.26 -8.92
CA ALA A 20 -1.21 -4.26 -8.25
C ALA A 20 -1.13 -4.32 -6.70
N THR A 21 -0.64 -5.42 -6.14
CA THR A 21 -0.57 -5.64 -4.70
C THR A 21 0.87 -5.39 -4.23
N GLY A 22 1.09 -4.31 -3.46
CA GLY A 22 2.40 -4.00 -2.88
C GLY A 22 2.83 -5.04 -1.83
N PRO A 23 4.12 -5.01 -1.41
CA PRO A 23 4.64 -5.96 -0.43
C PRO A 23 3.91 -5.85 0.90
N LYS A 24 3.61 -6.99 1.52
CA LYS A 24 3.00 -7.03 2.85
C LYS A 24 4.03 -6.70 3.92
N MET A 25 3.58 -6.12 5.03
CA MET A 25 4.46 -5.86 6.18
C MET A 25 5.23 -7.11 6.63
N SER A 26 4.58 -8.28 6.63
CA SER A 26 5.20 -9.56 7.00
C SER A 26 6.33 -9.99 6.07
N GLU A 27 6.32 -9.53 4.82
CA GLU A 27 7.32 -9.88 3.81
C GLU A 27 8.57 -9.00 3.91
N VAL A 28 8.41 -7.76 4.39
CA VAL A 28 9.49 -6.77 4.45
C VAL A 28 9.97 -6.45 5.86
N SER A 29 9.25 -6.86 6.92
CA SER A 29 9.58 -6.51 8.31
C SER A 29 11.03 -6.83 8.68
N ALA A 30 11.57 -7.96 8.22
CA ALA A 30 12.94 -8.39 8.48
C ALA A 30 14.00 -7.53 7.76
N SER A 31 13.65 -6.83 6.68
CA SER A 31 14.56 -5.98 5.91
C SER A 31 14.43 -4.48 6.23
N ILE A 32 13.46 -4.11 7.08
CA ILE A 32 13.28 -2.73 7.54
C ILE A 32 14.43 -2.35 8.47
N LYS A 33 15.24 -1.39 8.05
CA LYS A 33 16.34 -0.85 8.86
C LYS A 33 15.82 -0.22 10.15
N PRO A 34 16.54 -0.33 11.28
CA PRO A 34 16.23 0.43 12.49
C PRO A 34 16.10 1.93 12.22
N VAL A 35 15.23 2.60 12.96
CA VAL A 35 15.07 4.06 12.88
C VAL A 35 16.28 4.72 13.55
N GLN A 36 16.87 5.72 12.89
CA GLN A 36 18.01 6.45 13.44
C GLN A 36 17.56 7.35 14.60
N ALA A 37 18.48 7.71 15.51
CA ALA A 37 18.17 8.51 16.70
C ALA A 37 17.47 9.86 16.40
N ASN A 38 17.71 10.41 15.21
CA ASN A 38 17.21 11.72 14.77
C ASN A 38 16.04 11.61 13.79
N GLU A 39 15.46 10.42 13.68
CA GLU A 39 14.38 10.11 12.77
C GLU A 39 13.20 9.51 13.55
N ALA A 40 12.00 9.70 13.01
CA ALA A 40 10.79 9.02 13.39
C ALA A 40 10.23 8.32 12.16
N ARG A 41 9.61 7.15 12.35
CA ARG A 41 8.97 6.41 11.26
C ARG A 41 7.49 6.24 11.55
N VAL A 42 6.67 6.64 10.58
CA VAL A 42 5.21 6.50 10.62
C VAL A 42 4.82 5.40 9.64
N TYR A 43 4.12 4.39 10.16
CA TYR A 43 3.62 3.27 9.36
C TYR A 43 2.15 3.50 9.03
N PHE A 44 1.79 3.26 7.77
CA PHE A 44 0.42 3.30 7.28
C PHE A 44 0.04 1.93 6.77
N TYR A 45 -1.13 1.44 7.19
CA TYR A 45 -1.68 0.17 6.73
C TYR A 45 -3.20 0.27 6.60
N ARG A 46 -3.77 -0.53 5.70
CA ARG A 46 -5.22 -0.68 5.55
C ARG A 46 -5.58 -2.15 5.43
N SER A 47 -6.67 -2.55 6.08
CA SER A 47 -7.22 -3.91 5.95
C SER A 47 -7.54 -4.24 4.50
N SER A 48 -7.37 -5.51 4.11
CA SER A 48 -7.76 -5.98 2.78
C SER A 48 -9.25 -6.31 2.79
N SER A 49 -10.07 -5.36 2.34
CA SER A 49 -11.53 -5.48 2.23
C SER A 49 -11.98 -5.15 0.81
N MET A 50 -12.95 -5.90 0.31
CA MET A 50 -13.61 -5.60 -0.97
C MET A 50 -14.55 -4.40 -0.85
N MET A 51 -15.08 -4.14 0.35
CA MET A 51 -15.94 -2.99 0.60
C MET A 51 -15.09 -1.71 0.56
N GLY A 52 -15.46 -0.77 -0.32
CA GLY A 52 -14.72 0.47 -0.53
C GLY A 52 -13.36 0.27 -1.24
N ALA A 53 -13.13 -0.87 -1.91
CA ALA A 53 -11.84 -1.15 -2.55
C ALA A 53 -11.48 -0.17 -3.68
N ALA A 54 -12.50 0.43 -4.32
CA ALA A 54 -12.33 1.46 -5.34
C ALA A 54 -12.01 2.85 -4.76
N ILE A 55 -12.27 3.08 -3.47
CA ILE A 55 -11.97 4.35 -2.79
C ILE A 55 -10.58 4.24 -2.17
N GLN A 56 -9.60 4.94 -2.75
CA GLN A 56 -8.19 4.91 -2.34
C GLN A 56 -7.67 6.35 -2.17
N PRO A 57 -8.12 7.05 -1.12
CA PRO A 57 -7.81 8.46 -0.92
C PRO A 57 -6.31 8.66 -0.62
N ASN A 58 -5.85 9.87 -0.90
CA ASN A 58 -4.52 10.32 -0.50
C ASN A 58 -4.42 10.38 1.03
N ILE A 59 -3.29 9.91 1.55
CA ILE A 59 -2.88 10.08 2.93
C ILE A 59 -1.91 11.27 2.97
N LEU A 60 -2.24 12.24 3.82
CA LEU A 60 -1.44 13.44 4.02
C LEU A 60 -0.72 13.37 5.37
N LEU A 61 0.56 13.75 5.38
CA LEU A 61 1.34 14.02 6.57
C LEU A 61 1.72 15.50 6.56
N ASN A 62 1.25 16.27 7.55
CA ASN A 62 1.44 17.71 7.63
C ASN A 62 1.02 18.43 6.34
N GLY A 63 -0.13 18.05 5.77
CA GLY A 63 -0.68 18.63 4.55
C GLY A 63 -0.01 18.19 3.23
N LYS A 64 1.04 17.34 3.29
CA LYS A 64 1.70 16.80 2.09
C LYS A 64 1.27 15.36 1.82
N VAL A 65 0.89 15.06 0.58
CA VAL A 65 0.59 13.67 0.17
C VAL A 65 1.84 12.79 0.32
N VAL A 66 1.70 11.72 1.09
CA VAL A 66 2.77 10.74 1.37
C VAL A 66 2.46 9.35 0.85
N GLY A 67 1.23 9.08 0.46
CA GLY A 67 0.81 7.81 -0.13
C GLY A 67 -0.70 7.76 -0.32
N GLU A 68 -1.21 6.58 -0.65
CA GLU A 68 -2.62 6.31 -0.85
C GLU A 68 -3.09 5.21 0.10
N SER A 69 -4.33 5.31 0.57
CA SER A 69 -4.96 4.31 1.44
C SER A 69 -5.43 3.11 0.61
N LYS A 70 -4.50 2.27 0.13
CA LYS A 70 -4.81 1.10 -0.73
C LYS A 70 -5.31 -0.09 0.10
N PRO A 71 -6.37 -0.80 -0.32
CA PRO A 71 -6.81 -2.03 0.36
C PRO A 71 -5.67 -3.05 0.49
N GLY A 72 -5.44 -3.56 1.69
CA GLY A 72 -4.32 -4.47 1.97
C GLY A 72 -2.93 -3.84 1.86
N GLY A 73 -2.85 -2.52 1.61
CA GLY A 73 -1.61 -1.80 1.44
C GLY A 73 -0.89 -1.56 2.76
N PHE A 74 0.43 -1.46 2.66
CA PHE A 74 1.34 -1.11 3.74
C PHE A 74 2.49 -0.27 3.18
N PHE A 75 2.83 0.81 3.86
CA PHE A 75 4.04 1.58 3.60
C PHE A 75 4.44 2.37 4.85
N PHE A 76 5.61 3.02 4.78
CA PHE A 76 6.06 3.90 5.85
C PHE A 76 6.75 5.13 5.29
N VAL A 77 6.75 6.20 6.08
CA VAL A 77 7.55 7.38 5.84
C VAL A 77 8.48 7.63 7.01
N THR A 78 9.68 8.09 6.70
CA THR A 78 10.64 8.54 7.70
C THR A 78 10.63 10.06 7.70
N THR A 79 10.58 10.65 8.89
CA THR A 79 10.42 12.09 9.13
C THR A 79 11.24 12.51 10.35
N ALA A 80 11.40 13.82 10.56
CA ALA A 80 11.96 14.32 11.81
C ALA A 80 11.01 14.00 12.99
N PRO A 81 11.54 13.75 14.20
CA PRO A 81 10.74 13.65 15.42
C PRO A 81 9.98 14.95 15.70
N GLY A 82 8.76 14.85 16.24
CA GLY A 82 7.95 16.01 16.61
C GLY A 82 6.45 15.76 16.46
N PRO A 83 5.62 16.78 16.75
CA PRO A 83 4.18 16.72 16.49
C PRO A 83 3.92 16.59 14.99
N MET A 84 2.97 15.74 14.65
CA MET A 84 2.59 15.45 13.27
C MET A 84 1.08 15.36 13.16
N GLU A 85 0.54 15.86 12.06
CA GLU A 85 -0.86 15.71 11.70
C GLU A 85 -0.98 14.73 10.53
N VAL A 86 -1.83 13.72 10.70
CA VAL A 86 -2.19 12.77 9.65
C VAL A 86 -3.65 12.98 9.29
N SER A 87 -3.93 13.11 7.99
CA SER A 87 -5.29 13.24 7.48
C SER A 87 -5.52 12.43 6.21
N THR A 88 -6.77 12.04 5.97
CA THR A 88 -7.26 11.33 4.79
C THR A 88 -8.73 11.71 4.57
N SER A 89 -9.25 11.55 3.36
CA SER A 89 -10.68 11.71 3.07
C SER A 89 -11.44 10.38 3.17
N THR A 90 -12.77 10.46 3.31
CA THR A 90 -13.72 9.36 3.15
C THR A 90 -14.61 9.62 1.94
N GLU A 91 -15.51 8.68 1.63
CA GLU A 91 -16.60 8.82 0.65
C GLU A 91 -17.50 10.03 0.88
#